data_AF-A0A3E5GBU6-F1
#
_entry.id   AF-A0A3E5GBU6-F1
#
_cell.length_a   1.000
_cell.length_b   1.000
_cell.length_c   1.000
_cell.angle_alpha   90.00
_cell.angle_beta   90.00
_cell.angle_gamma   90.00
#
_symmetry.space_group_name_H-M   'P 1'
#
loop_
_entity.id
_entity.type
_entity.pdbx_description
1 polymer ?
#
loop_
_entity_poly.entity_id
_entity_poly.type
_entity_poly.pdbx_seq_one_letter_code
_entity_poly.pdbx_strand_id
1 'polypeptide(L)'
;MIIKIIANLACSFIGTIAYAVMFQVPRRFYIGCGITGSVGWMMYKFASVYCSVAAASFIGTVCAVLVARMLTVRLKCPITIFMISGIITLVPGAGIYFTAYYLVTNQFAMAAAKGIGAIKVAFGIVLGIVCIVSVPREVFQKEYWVERKIAKQQKNGKRDPVNLPGERHR
;
A
#
# COMPACT_ATOMS: atom_id res chain seq x y z
N MET A 1 -2.81 26.51 -11.76
CA MET A 1 -2.69 25.03 -11.78
C MET A 1 -1.73 24.48 -10.71
N ILE A 2 -0.53 25.03 -10.59
CA ILE A 2 0.52 24.59 -9.63
C ILE A 2 0.02 24.51 -8.18
N ILE A 3 -0.71 25.52 -7.69
CA ILE A 3 -1.25 25.56 -6.32
C ILE A 3 -2.14 24.34 -6.02
N LYS A 4 -2.97 23.90 -6.98
CA LYS A 4 -3.83 22.72 -6.80
C LYS A 4 -3.01 21.43 -6.69
N ILE A 5 -1.92 21.31 -7.43
CA ILE A 5 -1.05 20.11 -7.37
C ILE A 5 -0.35 20.05 -6.03
N ILE A 6 0.23 21.17 -5.57
CA ILE A 6 0.90 21.27 -4.27
C ILE A 6 -0.08 20.97 -3.13
N ALA A 7 -1.29 21.55 -3.17
CA ALA A 7 -2.32 21.30 -2.17
C ALA A 7 -2.75 19.82 -2.13
N ASN A 8 -2.94 19.18 -3.29
CA ASN A 8 -3.28 17.76 -3.37
C ASN A 8 -2.16 16.87 -2.80
N LEU A 9 -0.89 17.22 -3.06
CA LEU A 9 0.26 16.52 -2.49
C LEU A 9 0.29 16.66 -0.97
N ALA A 10 0.19 17.90 -0.48
CA ALA A 10 0.24 18.21 0.94
C ALA A 10 -0.92 17.57 1.71
N CYS A 11 -2.16 17.67 1.20
CA CYS A 11 -3.33 17.08 1.84
C CYS A 11 -3.24 15.55 1.91
N SER A 12 -2.81 14.89 0.83
CA SER A 12 -2.65 13.43 0.84
C SER A 12 -1.51 12.98 1.76
N PHE A 13 -0.38 13.70 1.76
CA PHE A 13 0.75 13.43 2.62
C PHE A 13 0.41 13.61 4.11
N ILE A 14 -0.21 14.74 4.48
CA ILE A 14 -0.62 15.03 5.85
C ILE A 14 -1.73 14.07 6.29
N GLY A 15 -2.70 13.78 5.43
CA GLY A 15 -3.81 12.87 5.74
C GLY A 15 -3.33 11.45 6.05
N THR A 16 -2.36 10.95 5.28
CA THR A 16 -1.78 9.62 5.52
C THR A 16 -0.87 9.56 6.74
N ILE A 17 -0.14 10.63 7.05
CA ILE A 17 0.61 10.74 8.31
C ILE A 17 -0.34 10.82 9.50
N ALA A 18 -1.40 11.63 9.42
CA ALA A 18 -2.41 11.75 10.47
C ALA A 18 -3.06 10.39 10.77
N TYR A 19 -3.38 9.62 9.71
CA TYR A 19 -3.84 8.24 9.85
C TYR A 19 -2.80 7.35 10.56
N ALA A 20 -1.52 7.42 10.16
CA ALA A 20 -0.46 6.65 10.80
C ALA A 20 -0.27 7.02 12.30
N VAL A 21 -0.45 8.30 12.65
CA VAL A 21 -0.42 8.79 14.04
C VAL A 21 -1.62 8.27 14.83
N MET A 22 -2.81 8.31 14.24
CA MET A 22 -4.06 7.83 14.86
C MET A 22 -3.98 6.34 15.23
N PHE A 23 -3.35 5.52 14.38
CA PHE A 23 -3.13 4.09 14.63
C PHE A 23 -1.82 3.79 15.39
N GLN A 24 -1.19 4.80 15.99
CA GLN A 24 0.06 4.70 16.77
C GLN A 24 1.18 3.91 16.06
N VAL A 25 1.33 4.11 14.75
CA VAL A 25 2.41 3.48 13.97
C VAL A 25 3.77 4.04 14.44
N PRO A 26 4.83 3.22 14.52
CA PRO A 26 6.16 3.71 14.87
C PRO A 26 6.63 4.85 13.94
N ARG A 27 7.16 5.93 14.51
CA ARG A 27 7.52 7.18 13.79
C ARG A 27 8.43 6.97 12.57
N ARG A 28 9.26 5.91 12.59
CA ARG A 28 10.12 5.50 11.46
C ARG A 28 9.35 5.23 10.15
N PHE A 29 8.05 4.98 10.22
CA PHE A 29 7.23 4.62 9.05
C PHE A 29 6.38 5.78 8.50
N TYR A 30 6.31 6.93 9.19
CA TYR A 30 5.41 8.04 8.79
C TYR A 30 5.73 8.57 7.39
N ILE A 31 7.01 8.71 7.07
CA ILE A 31 7.46 9.17 5.76
C ILE A 31 7.04 8.17 4.67
N GLY A 32 7.14 6.86 4.93
CA GLY A 32 6.70 5.82 4.00
C GLY A 32 5.19 5.82 3.76
N CYS A 33 4.39 6.05 4.80
CA CYS A 33 2.92 6.22 4.68
C CYS A 33 2.58 7.47 3.85
N GLY A 34 3.25 8.59 4.15
CA GLY A 34 3.13 9.86 3.43
C GLY A 34 3.38 9.72 1.92
N ILE A 35 4.50 9.08 1.57
CA ILE A 35 4.89 8.85 0.17
C ILE A 35 3.87 7.95 -0.52
N THR A 36 3.45 6.86 0.13
CA THR A 36 2.48 5.91 -0.44
C THR A 36 1.15 6.58 -0.77
N GLY A 37 0.61 7.38 0.16
CA GLY A 37 -0.61 8.16 -0.07
C GLY A 37 -0.47 9.19 -1.17
N SER A 38 0.65 9.92 -1.17
CA SER A 38 0.91 10.96 -2.17
C SER A 38 1.03 10.38 -3.57
N VAL A 39 1.73 9.25 -3.73
CA VAL A 39 1.86 8.55 -5.01
C VAL A 39 0.52 8.00 -5.47
N GLY A 40 -0.24 7.35 -4.58
CA GLY A 40 -1.58 6.85 -4.90
C GLY A 40 -2.52 7.95 -5.38
N TRP A 41 -2.56 9.07 -4.65
CA TRP A 41 -3.39 10.22 -5.00
C TRP A 41 -2.95 10.89 -6.29
N MET A 42 -1.64 11.04 -6.51
CA MET A 42 -1.12 11.63 -7.75
C MET A 42 -1.44 10.77 -8.97
N MET A 43 -1.28 9.45 -8.86
CA MET A 43 -1.63 8.52 -9.94
C MET A 43 -3.13 8.50 -10.21
N TYR A 44 -3.95 8.56 -9.16
CA TYR A 44 -5.39 8.77 -9.33
C TYR A 44 -5.70 10.07 -10.09
N LYS A 45 -5.10 11.19 -9.68
CA LYS A 45 -5.32 12.49 -10.34
C LYS A 45 -4.87 12.48 -11.80
N PHE A 46 -3.73 11.87 -12.10
CA PHE A 46 -3.22 11.75 -13.45
C PHE A 46 -4.14 10.87 -14.31
N ALA A 47 -4.51 9.69 -13.82
CA ALA A 47 -5.41 8.77 -14.53
C ALA A 47 -6.83 9.36 -14.71
N SER A 48 -7.29 10.21 -13.78
CA SER A 48 -8.61 10.85 -13.88
C SER A 48 -8.75 11.81 -15.08
N VAL A 49 -7.63 12.22 -15.69
CA VAL A 49 -7.65 13.06 -16.90
C VAL A 49 -7.99 12.24 -18.16
N TYR A 50 -7.57 10.97 -18.20
CA TYR A 50 -7.68 10.12 -19.38
C TYR A 50 -8.77 9.06 -19.26
N CYS A 51 -9.20 8.73 -18.04
CA CYS A 51 -10.08 7.60 -17.77
C CYS A 51 -11.23 7.96 -16.83
N SER A 52 -12.23 7.06 -16.76
CA SER A 52 -13.33 7.17 -15.80
C SER A 52 -12.82 7.11 -14.35
N VAL A 53 -13.58 7.69 -13.42
CA VAL A 53 -13.22 7.75 -11.99
C VAL A 53 -12.95 6.35 -11.40
N ALA A 54 -13.69 5.33 -11.84
CA ALA A 54 -13.48 3.95 -11.40
C ALA A 54 -12.14 3.37 -11.88
N ALA A 55 -11.81 3.55 -13.16
CA ALA A 55 -10.53 3.12 -13.72
C ALA A 55 -9.35 3.90 -13.13
N ALA A 56 -9.51 5.21 -12.91
CA ALA A 56 -8.50 6.03 -12.24
C ALA A 56 -8.23 5.55 -10.80
N SER A 57 -9.28 5.16 -10.08
CA SER A 57 -9.17 4.62 -8.72
C SER A 57 -8.49 3.25 -8.70
N PHE A 58 -8.76 2.40 -9.71
CA PHE A 58 -8.05 1.14 -9.90
C PHE A 58 -6.55 1.37 -10.10
N ILE A 59 -6.16 2.23 -11.05
CA ILE A 59 -4.75 2.53 -11.33
C ILE A 59 -4.06 3.14 -10.11
N GLY A 60 -4.68 4.13 -9.47
CA GLY A 60 -4.14 4.75 -8.26
C GLY A 60 -3.95 3.75 -7.12
N THR A 61 -4.89 2.82 -6.95
CA THR A 61 -4.80 1.76 -5.94
C THR A 61 -3.67 0.80 -6.26
N VAL A 62 -3.56 0.33 -7.51
CA VAL A 62 -2.48 -0.54 -7.96
C VAL A 62 -1.12 0.10 -7.66
N CYS A 63 -0.92 1.36 -8.03
CA CYS A 63 0.32 2.09 -7.74
C CYS A 63 0.58 2.23 -6.24
N ALA A 64 -0.45 2.58 -5.45
CA ALA A 64 -0.31 2.70 -3.99
C ALA A 64 0.08 1.38 -3.34
N VAL A 65 -0.56 0.26 -3.70
CA VAL A 65 -0.25 -1.06 -3.14
C VAL A 65 1.13 -1.56 -3.61
N LEU A 66 1.54 -1.23 -4.84
CA LEU A 66 2.90 -1.52 -5.32
C LEU A 66 3.97 -0.77 -4.51
N VAL A 67 3.79 0.53 -4.27
CA VAL A 67 4.72 1.32 -3.45
C VAL A 67 4.73 0.81 -2.01
N ALA A 68 3.56 0.50 -1.45
CA ALA A 68 3.43 -0.12 -0.14
C ALA A 68 4.24 -1.43 -0.05
N ARG A 69 4.15 -2.29 -1.07
CA ARG A 69 4.97 -3.51 -1.16
C ARG A 69 6.46 -3.20 -1.16
N MET A 70 6.93 -2.29 -2.00
CA MET A 70 8.35 -1.93 -2.07
C MET A 70 8.87 -1.44 -0.72
N LEU A 71 8.10 -0.61 -0.03
CA LEU A 71 8.45 -0.10 1.30
C LEU A 71 8.47 -1.21 2.34
N THR A 72 7.57 -2.19 2.31
CA THR A 72 7.57 -3.29 3.29
C THR A 72 8.82 -4.15 3.26
N VAL A 73 9.38 -4.36 2.07
CA VAL A 73 10.65 -5.09 1.91
C VAL A 73 11.80 -4.33 2.58
N ARG A 74 11.83 -3.00 2.42
CA ARG A 74 12.88 -2.14 3.00
C ARG A 74 12.72 -1.96 4.51
N LEU A 75 11.47 -1.82 4.97
CA LEU A 75 11.13 -1.41 6.33
C LEU A 75 10.74 -2.59 7.24
N LYS A 76 10.74 -3.83 6.73
CA LYS A 76 10.43 -5.09 7.44
C LYS A 76 9.18 -4.98 8.34
N CYS A 77 8.09 -4.45 7.78
CA CYS A 77 6.84 -4.17 8.49
C CYS A 77 5.62 -4.68 7.69
N PRO A 78 4.46 -4.87 8.34
CA PRO A 78 3.28 -5.41 7.66
C PRO A 78 2.76 -4.43 6.59
N ILE A 79 2.51 -4.97 5.40
CA ILE A 79 2.01 -4.22 4.22
C ILE A 79 0.70 -3.49 4.46
N THR A 80 -0.13 -4.00 5.36
CA THR A 80 -1.42 -3.43 5.69
C THR A 80 -1.32 -1.99 6.17
N ILE A 81 -0.25 -1.62 6.89
CA ILE A 81 -0.05 -0.25 7.39
C ILE A 81 0.00 0.76 6.24
N PHE A 82 0.86 0.52 5.25
CA PHE A 82 1.00 1.41 4.09
C PHE A 82 -0.16 1.31 3.11
N MET A 83 -0.71 0.10 2.95
CA MET A 83 -1.84 -0.16 2.06
C MET A 83 -3.08 0.59 2.52
N ILE A 84 -3.45 0.47 3.80
CA ILE A 84 -4.65 1.12 4.34
C ILE A 84 -4.49 2.65 4.31
N SER A 85 -3.30 3.17 4.67
CA SER A 85 -3.05 4.61 4.57
C SER A 85 -3.16 5.12 3.13
N GLY A 86 -2.71 4.36 2.13
CA GLY A 86 -2.85 4.75 0.73
C GLY A 86 -4.32 4.77 0.29
N ILE A 87 -5.06 3.71 0.59
CA ILE A 87 -6.46 3.54 0.16
C ILE A 87 -7.36 4.63 0.74
N ILE A 88 -7.14 5.06 1.98
CA ILE A 88 -8.02 6.05 2.63
C ILE A 88 -8.08 7.38 1.86
N THR A 89 -7.01 7.72 1.13
CA THR A 89 -6.97 8.93 0.30
C THR A 89 -7.74 8.77 -1.00
N LEU A 90 -7.89 7.55 -1.53
CA LEU A 90 -8.60 7.28 -2.79
C LEU A 90 -10.10 7.04 -2.62
N VAL A 91 -10.54 6.62 -1.43
CA VAL A 91 -11.96 6.31 -1.18
C VAL A 91 -12.81 7.59 -1.31
N PRO A 92 -13.90 7.57 -2.10
CA PRO A 92 -14.75 8.73 -2.31
C PRO A 92 -15.68 8.95 -1.11
N GLY A 93 -15.13 9.39 0.03
CA GLY A 93 -15.89 9.61 1.27
C GLY A 93 -17.03 10.61 1.10
N ALA A 94 -16.79 11.71 0.37
CA ALA A 94 -17.83 12.69 0.05
C ALA A 94 -18.97 12.08 -0.79
N GLY A 95 -18.65 11.18 -1.74
CA GLY A 95 -19.65 10.51 -2.57
C GLY A 95 -20.60 9.62 -1.75
N ILE A 96 -20.05 8.90 -0.77
CA ILE A 96 -20.82 8.07 0.16
C ILE A 96 -21.69 8.96 1.06
N TYR A 97 -21.12 10.04 1.62
CA TYR A 97 -21.86 11.00 2.44
C TYR A 97 -23.06 11.61 1.68
N PHE A 98 -22.85 12.08 0.46
CA PHE A 98 -23.94 12.65 -0.34
C PHE A 98 -24.99 11.62 -0.71
N THR A 99 -24.62 10.35 -0.92
CA THR A 99 -25.58 9.27 -1.17
C THR A 99 -26.51 9.08 0.02
N ALA A 100 -25.96 9.02 1.24
CA ALA A 100 -26.75 8.91 2.46
C ALA A 100 -27.62 10.16 2.70
N TYR A 101 -27.05 11.35 2.46
CA TYR A 101 -27.79 12.61 2.56
C TYR A 101 -29.01 12.63 1.64
N TYR A 102 -28.85 12.32 0.35
CA TYR A 102 -29.96 12.32 -0.60
C TYR A 102 -30.99 11.22 -0.35
N LEU A 103 -30.59 10.10 0.25
CA LEU A 103 -31.51 9.07 0.75
C LEU A 103 -32.42 9.63 1.85
N VAL A 104 -31.85 10.33 2.83
CA VAL A 104 -32.62 10.92 3.95
C VAL A 104 -33.52 12.06 3.47
N THR A 105 -33.08 12.85 2.49
CA THR A 105 -33.90 13.93 1.91
C THR A 105 -34.90 13.45 0.85
N ASN A 106 -35.16 12.14 0.74
CA ASN A 106 -36.08 11.53 -0.24
C ASN A 106 -35.78 11.86 -1.72
N GLN A 107 -34.53 12.21 -2.05
CA GLN A 107 -34.09 12.47 -3.42
C GLN A 107 -33.45 11.21 -4.02
N PHE A 108 -34.27 10.16 -4.19
CA PHE A 108 -33.81 8.83 -4.60
C PHE A 108 -33.04 8.80 -5.92
N ALA A 109 -33.42 9.62 -6.91
CA ALA A 109 -32.71 9.68 -8.19
C ALA A 109 -31.25 10.13 -8.04
N MET A 110 -31.00 11.18 -7.25
CA MET A 110 -29.63 11.66 -7.00
C MET A 110 -28.85 10.71 -6.09
N ALA A 111 -29.52 10.14 -5.09
CA ALA A 111 -28.93 9.12 -4.23
C ALA A 111 -28.46 7.91 -5.04
N ALA A 112 -29.30 7.37 -5.94
CA ALA A 112 -28.94 6.24 -6.78
C ALA A 112 -27.75 6.57 -7.71
N ALA A 113 -27.76 7.75 -8.34
CA ALA A 113 -26.66 8.17 -9.22
C ALA A 113 -25.31 8.27 -8.48
N LYS A 114 -25.29 8.90 -7.30
CA LYS A 114 -24.07 9.04 -6.49
C LYS A 114 -23.66 7.71 -5.86
N GLY A 115 -24.62 6.90 -5.42
CA GLY A 115 -24.39 5.58 -4.83
C GLY A 115 -23.77 4.61 -5.83
N ILE A 116 -24.32 4.51 -7.04
CA ILE A 116 -23.75 3.68 -8.12
C ILE A 116 -22.32 4.16 -8.46
N GLY A 117 -22.09 5.47 -8.50
CA GLY A 117 -20.74 6.02 -8.69
C GLY A 117 -19.75 5.57 -7.61
N ALA A 118 -20.16 5.64 -6.34
CA ALA A 118 -19.34 5.19 -5.21
C ALA A 118 -19.06 3.68 -5.26
N ILE A 119 -20.07 2.86 -5.59
CA ILE A 119 -19.92 1.41 -5.75
C ILE A 119 -18.94 1.07 -6.86
N LYS A 120 -19.02 1.74 -8.03
CA LYS A 120 -18.07 1.53 -9.13
C LYS A 120 -16.63 1.81 -8.71
N VAL A 121 -16.41 2.89 -7.95
CA VAL A 121 -15.08 3.21 -7.41
C VAL A 121 -14.63 2.18 -6.39
N ALA A 122 -15.51 1.76 -5.48
CA ALA A 122 -15.19 0.71 -4.49
C ALA A 122 -14.77 -0.60 -5.16
N PHE A 123 -15.50 -1.04 -6.19
CA PHE A 123 -15.10 -2.19 -7.01
C PHE A 123 -13.72 -1.98 -7.66
N GLY A 124 -13.45 -0.81 -8.23
CA GLY A 124 -12.14 -0.48 -8.80
C GLY A 124 -11.00 -0.58 -7.78
N ILE A 125 -11.20 -0.08 -6.56
CA ILE A 125 -10.22 -0.18 -5.48
C ILE A 125 -10.00 -1.65 -5.08
N VAL A 126 -11.06 -2.42 -4.84
CA VAL A 126 -10.97 -3.83 -4.45
C VAL A 126 -10.25 -4.66 -5.50
N LEU A 127 -10.60 -4.50 -6.78
CA LEU A 127 -9.93 -5.18 -7.88
C LEU A 127 -8.44 -4.80 -7.95
N GLY A 128 -8.10 -3.53 -7.74
CA GLY A 128 -6.70 -3.09 -7.74
C GLY A 128 -5.88 -3.75 -6.62
N ILE A 129 -6.46 -3.86 -5.42
CA ILE A 129 -5.83 -4.57 -4.29
C ILE A 129 -5.67 -6.05 -4.62
N VAL A 130 -6.73 -6.72 -5.07
CA VAL A 130 -6.71 -8.15 -5.41
C VAL A 130 -5.69 -8.43 -6.50
N CYS A 131 -5.62 -7.62 -7.55
CA CYS A 131 -4.60 -7.78 -8.61
C CYS A 131 -3.18 -7.81 -8.04
N ILE A 132 -2.83 -6.92 -7.11
CA ILE A 132 -1.48 -6.88 -6.54
C ILE A 132 -1.27 -7.95 -5.46
N VAL A 133 -2.27 -8.23 -4.65
CA VAL A 133 -2.19 -9.24 -3.58
C VAL A 133 -2.12 -10.65 -4.17
N SER A 134 -2.87 -10.93 -5.24
CA SER A 134 -2.87 -12.21 -5.96
C SER A 134 -1.54 -12.52 -6.64
N VAL A 135 -0.71 -11.52 -6.94
CA VAL A 135 0.67 -11.77 -7.38
C VAL A 135 1.46 -12.26 -6.16
N PRO A 136 1.86 -13.55 -6.11
CA PRO A 136 2.47 -14.13 -4.93
C PRO A 136 3.76 -13.39 -4.58
N ARG A 137 3.98 -13.18 -3.28
CA ARG A 137 5.19 -12.52 -2.72
C ARG A 137 6.50 -13.21 -3.14
N GLU A 138 6.41 -14.45 -3.60
CA GLU A 138 7.52 -15.31 -4.01
C GLU A 138 8.29 -14.79 -5.23
N VAL A 139 7.63 -14.04 -6.14
CA VAL A 139 8.30 -13.45 -7.31
C VAL A 139 9.27 -12.32 -6.92
N PHE A 140 9.05 -11.67 -5.77
CA PHE A 140 9.90 -10.59 -5.25
C PHE A 140 10.82 -11.04 -4.10
N GLN A 141 10.64 -12.25 -3.54
CA GLN A 141 11.48 -12.80 -2.47
C GLN A 141 12.61 -13.71 -2.98
N LYS A 142 13.31 -13.33 -4.07
CA LYS A 142 14.59 -13.98 -4.38
C LYS A 142 15.59 -13.80 -3.23
N GLU A 143 15.62 -12.61 -2.60
CA GLU A 143 16.52 -12.31 -1.48
C GLU A 143 16.19 -13.04 -0.17
N TYR A 144 14.91 -13.29 0.13
CA TYR A 144 14.52 -14.00 1.35
C TYR A 144 14.93 -15.49 1.34
N TRP A 145 14.97 -16.10 0.14
CA TRP A 145 15.50 -17.45 -0.07
C TRP A 145 17.03 -17.48 -0.14
N VAL A 146 17.68 -16.42 -0.64
CA VAL A 146 19.15 -16.28 -0.65
C VAL A 146 19.70 -16.09 0.76
N GLU A 147 19.12 -15.23 1.59
CA GLU A 147 19.57 -15.06 2.99
C GLU A 147 19.38 -16.34 3.81
N ARG A 148 18.30 -17.11 3.60
CA ARG A 148 18.13 -18.43 4.24
C ARG A 148 19.14 -19.46 3.75
N LYS A 149 19.55 -19.43 2.47
CA LYS A 149 20.60 -20.32 1.94
C LYS A 149 21.97 -19.96 2.52
N ILE A 150 22.31 -18.68 2.60
CA ILE A 150 23.57 -18.19 3.19
C ILE A 150 23.64 -18.50 4.70
N ALA A 151 22.55 -18.24 5.44
CA ALA A 151 22.48 -18.55 6.87
C ALA A 151 22.51 -20.05 7.17
N LYS A 152 21.95 -20.91 6.29
CA LYS A 152 22.08 -22.37 6.40
C LYS A 152 23.49 -22.86 6.08
N GLN A 153 24.20 -22.29 5.10
CA GLN A 153 25.58 -22.67 4.78
C GLN A 153 26.57 -22.29 5.88
N GLN A 154 26.43 -21.11 6.51
CA GLN A 154 27.27 -20.71 7.63
C GLN A 154 27.07 -21.56 8.89
N LYS A 155 25.86 -22.09 9.10
CA LYS A 155 25.56 -23.00 10.21
C LYS A 155 26.06 -24.44 9.95
N ASN A 156 26.19 -24.84 8.68
CA ASN A 156 26.72 -26.15 8.30
C ASN A 156 28.26 -26.17 8.21
N GLY A 157 28.91 -25.06 7.84
CA GLY A 157 30.37 -24.95 7.79
C GLY A 157 31.07 -24.70 9.14
N LYS A 158 30.32 -24.46 10.21
CA LYS A 158 30.86 -24.26 11.58
C LYS A 158 30.76 -25.52 12.45
N ARG A 159 30.35 -26.65 11.86
CA ARG A 159 30.26 -27.97 12.53
C ARG A 159 31.43 -28.90 12.27
N ASP A 160 32.49 -28.42 11.63
CA ASP A 160 33.73 -29.18 11.48
C ASP A 160 34.82 -28.51 12.33
N PRO A 161 34.97 -28.86 13.62
CA PRO A 161 36.28 -28.72 14.23
C PRO A 161 37.20 -29.69 13.48
N VAL A 162 38.06 -29.11 12.64
CA VAL A 162 39.33 -29.69 12.23
C VAL A 162 39.99 -30.28 13.49
N ASN A 163 39.93 -31.60 13.63
CA ASN A 163 40.79 -32.34 14.53
C ASN A 163 41.69 -33.20 13.65
N LEU A 164 42.83 -32.62 13.32
CA LEU A 164 43.94 -33.20 12.56
C LEU A 164 45.08 -33.48 13.55
N PRO A 165 46.00 -34.37 13.17
CA PRO A 165 46.15 -35.76 13.60
C PRO A 165 46.92 -35.92 14.93
N GLY A 166 47.01 -37.16 15.41
CA GLY A 166 47.35 -37.49 16.80
C GLY A 166 48.73 -37.10 17.32
N GLU A 167 48.77 -36.99 18.65
CA GLU A 167 49.96 -37.27 19.46
C GLU A 167 49.65 -38.50 20.32
N ARG A 168 50.42 -39.55 20.05
CA ARG A 168 50.42 -40.85 20.70
C ARG A 168 51.65 -40.84 21.63
N HIS A 169 51.48 -41.32 22.86
CA HIS A 169 52.53 -41.63 23.85
C HIS A 169 53.22 -40.44 24.57
N ARG A 170 52.91 -40.24 25.85
CA ARG A 170 53.67 -40.76 27.02
C ARG A 170 52.94 -40.45 28.32
#